data_AF-A0A917BJK7-F1
#
_entry.id   AF-A0A917BJK7-F1
#
_cell.length_a   1.000
_cell.length_b   1.000
_cell.length_c   1.000
_cell.angle_alpha   90.00
_cell.angle_beta   90.00
_cell.angle_gamma   90.00
#
_symmetry.space_group_name_H-M   'P 1'
#
loop_
_entity.id
_entity.type
_entity.pdbx_description
1 polymer ?
#
loop_
_entity_poly.entity_id
_entity_poly.type
_entity_poly.pdbx_seq_one_letter_code
_entity_poly.pdbx_strand_id
1 'polypeptide(L)'
;MYKFSYAEILEDSSSEARLRERDAFDRALELLAAAEQAGPASSESRAAMLFLQRLWGVLIRDLVEASNELAPNLRADLVSIGLWVIKESDRVLNQTSQNFAALISVNRSIRDGLQ
;
A
#
# COMPACT_ATOMS: atom_id res chain seq x y z
N MET A 1 11.99 3.12 39.68
CA MET A 1 12.89 3.78 38.70
C MET A 1 12.66 3.10 37.37
N TYR A 2 11.74 3.61 36.55
CA TYR A 2 11.33 2.94 35.32
C TYR A 2 12.24 3.40 34.18
N LYS A 3 13.34 2.68 33.95
CA LYS A 3 14.07 2.74 32.68
C LYS A 3 13.36 1.78 31.73
N PHE A 4 12.28 2.22 31.09
CA PHE A 4 11.95 1.63 29.79
C PHE A 4 13.16 1.89 28.92
N SER A 5 13.79 0.83 28.40
CA SER A 5 14.95 1.02 27.54
C SER A 5 14.48 1.70 26.26
N TYR A 6 15.25 2.67 25.76
CA TYR A 6 14.91 3.38 24.52
C TYR A 6 14.71 2.43 23.34
N ALA A 7 15.35 1.24 23.38
CA ALA A 7 15.19 0.17 22.41
C ALA A 7 13.80 -0.49 22.46
N GLU A 8 13.23 -0.69 23.65
CA GLU A 8 11.91 -1.33 23.85
C GLU A 8 10.78 -0.45 23.29
N ILE A 9 10.86 0.87 23.48
CA ILE A 9 9.86 1.83 22.97
C ILE A 9 9.98 1.98 21.44
N LEU A 10 11.20 1.90 20.88
CA LEU A 10 11.42 1.99 19.43
C LEU A 10 10.97 0.72 18.70
N GLU A 11 11.24 -0.48 19.22
CA GLU A 11 10.77 -1.75 18.65
C GLU A 11 9.24 -1.88 18.68
N ASP A 12 8.57 -1.40 19.73
CA ASP A 12 7.11 -1.38 19.81
C ASP A 12 6.53 -0.47 18.72
N SER A 13 7.13 0.71 18.52
CA SER A 13 6.66 1.68 17.51
C SER A 13 6.80 1.20 16.05
N SER A 14 7.86 0.46 15.72
CA SER A 14 8.12 -0.04 14.37
C SER A 14 7.30 -1.28 14.05
N SER A 15 7.14 -2.20 15.00
CA SER A 15 6.25 -3.36 14.86
C SER A 15 4.79 -2.94 14.73
N GLU A 16 4.33 -1.96 15.52
CA GLU A 16 3.01 -1.35 15.34
C GLU A 16 2.85 -0.66 13.97
N ALA A 17 3.89 0.00 13.45
CA ALA A 17 3.83 0.61 12.13
C ALA A 17 3.64 -0.45 11.03
N ARG A 18 4.37 -1.57 11.11
CA ARG A 18 4.26 -2.69 10.18
C ARG A 18 2.90 -3.36 10.25
N LEU A 19 2.32 -3.51 11.45
CA LEU A 19 0.94 -3.99 11.61
C LEU A 19 -0.06 -3.06 10.93
N ARG A 20 0.05 -1.74 11.14
CA ARG A 20 -0.83 -0.76 10.48
C ARG A 20 -0.72 -0.79 8.96
N GLU A 21 0.50 -0.94 8.42
CA GLU A 21 0.70 -1.10 6.97
C GLU A 21 0.01 -2.35 6.45
N ARG A 22 0.16 -3.49 7.14
CA ARG A 22 -0.50 -4.74 6.78
C ARG A 22 -2.03 -4.61 6.80
N ASP A 23 -2.60 -4.04 7.84
CA ASP A 23 -4.05 -3.79 7.94
C ASP A 23 -4.56 -2.89 6.80
N ALA A 24 -3.77 -1.86 6.43
CA ALA A 24 -4.11 -0.99 5.31
C ALA A 24 -4.09 -1.73 3.96
N PHE A 25 -3.12 -2.64 3.76
CA PHE A 25 -3.09 -3.49 2.57
C PHE A 25 -4.21 -4.52 2.55
N ASP A 26 -4.55 -5.14 3.68
CA ASP A 26 -5.70 -6.05 3.77
C ASP A 26 -6.99 -5.33 3.41
N ARG A 27 -7.19 -4.11 3.92
CA ARG A 27 -8.32 -3.28 3.53
C ARG A 27 -8.31 -2.93 2.04
N ALA A 28 -7.15 -2.63 1.46
CA ALA A 28 -7.04 -2.38 0.02
C ALA A 28 -7.47 -3.61 -0.81
N LEU A 29 -7.05 -4.80 -0.39
CA LEU A 29 -7.37 -6.06 -1.06
C LEU A 29 -8.86 -6.40 -0.99
N GLU A 30 -9.51 -6.17 0.15
CA GLU A 30 -10.96 -6.31 0.28
C GLU A 30 -11.72 -5.40 -0.67
N LEU A 31 -11.33 -4.12 -0.73
CA LEU A 31 -11.97 -3.14 -1.60
C LEU A 31 -11.75 -3.48 -3.07
N LEU A 32 -10.55 -3.94 -3.45
CA LEU A 32 -10.24 -4.38 -4.80
C LEU A 32 -11.06 -5.61 -5.22
N ALA A 33 -11.22 -6.58 -4.34
CA ALA A 33 -12.01 -7.78 -4.62
C ALA A 33 -13.50 -7.43 -4.83
N ALA A 34 -14.04 -6.53 -4.00
CA ALA A 34 -15.40 -6.03 -4.17
C ALA A 34 -15.56 -5.23 -5.49
N ALA A 35 -14.58 -4.37 -5.80
CA ALA A 35 -14.55 -3.60 -7.04
C ALA A 35 -14.47 -4.48 -8.29
N GLU A 36 -13.67 -5.56 -8.26
CA GLU A 36 -13.56 -6.51 -9.36
C GLU A 36 -14.90 -7.19 -9.65
N GLN A 37 -15.65 -7.57 -8.61
CA GLN A 37 -16.98 -8.16 -8.75
C GLN A 37 -18.03 -7.16 -9.25
N ALA A 38 -17.97 -5.91 -8.79
CA ALA A 38 -18.91 -4.86 -9.18
C ALA A 38 -18.62 -4.27 -10.57
N GLY A 39 -17.38 -4.41 -11.06
CA GLY A 39 -16.91 -3.93 -12.36
C GLY A 39 -16.39 -2.49 -12.36
N PRO A 40 -15.71 -2.07 -13.44
CA PRO A 40 -14.91 -0.83 -13.49
C PRO A 40 -15.73 0.46 -13.37
N ALA A 41 -16.99 0.46 -13.80
CA ALA A 41 -17.88 1.64 -13.76
C ALA A 41 -18.64 1.81 -12.43
N SER A 42 -18.41 0.90 -11.48
CA SER A 42 -19.11 0.87 -10.19
C SER A 42 -18.59 1.92 -9.20
N SER A 43 -19.39 2.24 -8.18
CA SER A 43 -18.94 3.13 -7.09
C SER A 43 -17.88 2.44 -6.22
N GLU A 44 -17.94 1.12 -6.11
CA GLU A 44 -16.98 0.25 -5.45
C GLU A 44 -15.60 0.37 -6.11
N SER A 45 -15.55 0.29 -7.44
CA SER A 45 -14.34 0.53 -8.23
C SER A 45 -13.73 1.88 -7.92
N ARG A 46 -14.54 2.95 -7.96
CA ARG A 46 -14.07 4.30 -7.65
C ARG A 46 -13.53 4.40 -6.22
N ALA A 47 -14.21 3.83 -5.25
CA ALA A 47 -13.80 3.85 -3.85
C ALA A 47 -12.47 3.09 -3.65
N ALA A 48 -12.33 1.91 -4.26
CA ALA A 48 -11.12 1.11 -4.20
C ALA A 48 -9.93 1.87 -4.80
N MET A 49 -10.06 2.41 -6.02
CA MET A 49 -8.96 3.13 -6.68
C MET A 49 -8.51 4.36 -5.87
N LEU A 50 -9.45 5.15 -5.33
CA LEU A 50 -9.12 6.30 -4.49
C LEU A 50 -8.43 5.88 -3.18
N PHE A 51 -8.81 4.74 -2.60
CA PHE A 51 -8.14 4.19 -1.43
C PHE A 51 -6.70 3.79 -1.75
N LEU A 52 -6.47 3.08 -2.86
CA LEU A 52 -5.14 2.70 -3.31
C LEU A 52 -4.23 3.91 -3.55
N GLN A 53 -4.73 4.94 -4.24
CA GLN A 53 -3.97 6.16 -4.50
C GLN A 53 -3.54 6.86 -3.21
N ARG A 54 -4.41 6.88 -2.20
CA ARG A 54 -4.09 7.46 -0.88
C ARG A 54 -3.08 6.62 -0.12
N LEU A 55 -3.27 5.30 -0.09
CA LEU A 55 -2.35 4.36 0.56
C LEU A 55 -0.95 4.52 -0.03
N TRP A 56 -0.82 4.39 -1.34
CA TRP A 56 0.46 4.52 -2.04
C TRP A 56 1.05 5.93 -1.96
N GLY A 57 0.22 6.97 -1.92
CA GLY A 57 0.71 8.34 -1.68
C GLY A 57 1.35 8.52 -0.30
N VAL A 58 0.88 7.81 0.73
CA VAL A 58 1.51 7.81 2.06
C VAL A 58 2.80 6.98 2.03
N LEU A 59 2.74 5.76 1.50
CA LEU A 59 3.90 4.86 1.44
C LEU A 59 5.06 5.45 0.64
N ILE A 60 4.79 6.04 -0.53
CA ILE A 60 5.84 6.66 -1.36
C ILE A 60 6.50 7.82 -0.62
N ARG A 61 5.73 8.64 0.11
CA ARG A 61 6.32 9.73 0.90
C ARG A 61 7.28 9.18 1.95
N ASP A 62 6.89 8.15 2.68
CA ASP A 62 7.76 7.51 3.66
C ASP A 62 9.00 6.86 3.01
N LEU A 63 8.84 6.21 1.86
CA LEU A 63 9.95 5.55 1.13
C LEU A 63 11.00 6.51 0.57
N VAL A 64 10.64 7.78 0.32
CA VAL A 64 11.60 8.79 -0.17
C VAL A 64 12.27 9.57 0.94
N GLU A 65 11.83 9.42 2.20
CA GLU A 65 12.48 10.07 3.34
C GLU A 65 13.89 9.53 3.55
N ALA A 66 14.83 10.42 3.87
CA ALA A 66 16.23 10.04 4.12
C ALA A 66 16.38 9.16 5.37
N SER A 67 15.43 9.25 6.30
CA SER A 67 15.36 8.44 7.52
C SER A 67 14.81 7.04 7.32
N ASN A 68 14.32 6.70 6.12
CA ASN A 68 13.77 5.37 5.85
C ASN A 68 14.87 4.30 5.91
N GLU A 69 14.68 3.30 6.76
CA GLU A 69 15.69 2.30 7.09
C GLU A 69 15.83 1.19 6.02
N LEU A 70 14.95 1.14 5.02
CA LEU A 70 15.04 0.16 3.95
C LEU A 70 16.23 0.42 3.04
N ALA A 71 16.77 -0.67 2.46
CA ALA A 71 17.87 -0.60 1.52
C ALA A 71 17.50 0.28 0.30
N PRO A 72 18.41 1.15 -0.20
CA PRO A 72 18.08 2.11 -1.26
C PRO A 72 17.52 1.50 -2.54
N ASN A 73 18.00 0.31 -2.92
CA ASN A 73 17.48 -0.44 -4.07
C ASN A 73 16.02 -0.88 -3.84
N LEU A 74 15.72 -1.45 -2.67
CA LEU A 74 14.36 -1.86 -2.33
C LEU A 74 13.40 -0.67 -2.30
N ARG A 75 13.84 0.49 -1.76
CA ARG A 75 13.03 1.72 -1.80
C ARG A 75 12.73 2.15 -3.23
N ALA A 76 13.73 2.15 -4.11
CA ALA A 76 13.54 2.53 -5.51
C ALA A 76 12.56 1.60 -6.24
N ASP A 77 12.64 0.30 -5.98
CA ASP A 77 11.72 -0.70 -6.54
C ASP A 77 10.29 -0.49 -6.04
N LEU A 78 10.11 -0.30 -4.72
CA LEU A 78 8.80 -0.04 -4.11
C LEU A 78 8.18 1.28 -4.60
N VAL A 79 8.98 2.34 -4.74
CA VAL A 79 8.52 3.61 -5.32
C VAL A 79 8.07 3.42 -6.77
N SER A 80 8.83 2.67 -7.57
CA SER A 80 8.48 2.39 -8.96
C SER A 80 7.15 1.61 -9.07
N ILE A 81 6.95 0.62 -8.20
CA ILE A 81 5.70 -0.13 -8.10
C ILE A 81 4.56 0.80 -7.68
N GLY A 82 4.76 1.64 -6.66
CA GLY A 82 3.73 2.55 -6.17
C GLY A 82 3.28 3.57 -7.23
N LEU A 83 4.22 4.12 -7.99
CA LEU A 83 3.91 5.01 -9.11
C LEU A 83 3.13 4.29 -10.21
N TRP A 84 3.47 3.03 -10.51
CA TRP A 84 2.70 2.20 -11.44
C TRP A 84 1.28 1.96 -10.91
N VAL A 85 1.11 1.63 -9.63
CA VAL A 85 -0.21 1.41 -9.01
C VAL A 85 -1.08 2.65 -9.09
N ILE A 86 -0.54 3.84 -8.78
CA ILE A 86 -1.29 5.10 -8.88
C ILE A 86 -1.77 5.33 -10.32
N LYS A 87 -0.87 5.16 -11.30
CA LYS A 87 -1.17 5.33 -12.72
C LYS A 87 -2.19 4.30 -13.23
N GLU A 88 -2.08 3.06 -12.81
CA GLU A 88 -3.02 2.00 -13.20
C GLU A 88 -4.39 2.23 -12.55
N SER A 89 -4.43 2.73 -11.31
CA SER A 89 -5.67 3.14 -10.65
C SER A 89 -6.37 4.28 -11.41
N ASP A 90 -5.62 5.28 -11.89
CA ASP A 90 -6.17 6.34 -12.75
C ASP A 90 -6.75 5.78 -14.05
N ARG A 91 -6.12 4.78 -14.66
CA ARG A 91 -6.64 4.16 -15.88
C ARG A 91 -7.96 3.43 -15.63
N VAL A 92 -8.08 2.73 -14.51
CA VAL A 92 -9.33 2.07 -14.09
C VAL A 92 -10.42 3.11 -13.83
N LEU A 93 -10.11 4.20 -13.13
CA LEU A 93 -11.06 5.32 -12.92
C LEU A 93 -11.54 5.95 -14.23
N ASN A 94 -10.65 6.08 -15.21
CA ASN A 94 -10.96 6.58 -16.55
C ASN A 94 -11.56 5.51 -17.48
N GLN A 95 -11.85 4.31 -16.97
CA GLN A 95 -12.41 3.18 -17.73
C GLN A 95 -11.56 2.76 -18.94
N THR A 96 -10.27 3.08 -18.91
CA THR A 96 -9.28 2.70 -19.94
C THR A 96 -8.50 1.44 -19.56
N SER A 97 -8.69 0.92 -18.35
CA SER A 97 -8.18 -0.36 -17.88
C SER A 97 -9.22 -1.06 -17.00
N GLN A 98 -9.12 -2.38 -16.92
CA GLN A 98 -9.91 -3.24 -16.02
C GLN A 98 -8.99 -4.18 -15.23
N ASN A 99 -7.73 -3.77 -15.02
CA ASN A 99 -6.67 -4.62 -14.53
C ASN A 99 -6.66 -4.80 -13.00
N PHE A 100 -7.83 -5.15 -12.43
CA PHE A 100 -7.98 -5.41 -11.00
C PHE A 100 -7.08 -6.57 -10.55
N ALA A 101 -6.99 -7.64 -11.35
CA ALA A 101 -6.17 -8.80 -11.04
C ALA A 101 -4.68 -8.44 -10.81
N ALA A 102 -4.09 -7.57 -11.64
CA ALA A 102 -2.71 -7.14 -11.43
C ALA A 102 -2.56 -6.26 -10.19
N LEU A 103 -3.49 -5.34 -9.96
CA LEU A 103 -3.51 -4.51 -8.74
C LEU A 103 -3.60 -5.38 -7.49
N ILE A 104 -4.49 -6.38 -7.46
CA ILE A 104 -4.64 -7.33 -6.36
C ILE A 104 -3.35 -8.12 -6.15
N SER A 105 -2.78 -8.68 -7.22
CA SER A 105 -1.57 -9.51 -7.15
C SER A 105 -0.36 -8.76 -6.57
N VAL A 106 -0.14 -7.53 -7.04
CA VAL A 106 0.97 -6.68 -6.58
C VAL A 106 0.81 -6.31 -5.11
N ASN A 107 -0.36 -5.79 -4.72
CA ASN A 107 -0.60 -5.36 -3.34
C ASN A 107 -0.58 -6.56 -2.36
N ARG A 108 -1.04 -7.74 -2.80
CA ARG A 108 -0.94 -8.97 -2.01
C ARG A 108 0.51 -9.38 -1.78
N SER A 109 1.32 -9.37 -2.83
CA SER A 109 2.74 -9.74 -2.77
C SER A 109 3.51 -8.82 -1.81
N ILE A 110 3.21 -7.52 -1.82
CA ILE A 110 3.85 -6.56 -0.90
C ILE A 110 3.41 -6.80 0.53
N ARG A 111 2.10 -6.94 0.78
CA ARG A 111 1.57 -7.28 2.11
C ARG A 111 2.21 -8.53 2.68
N ASP A 112 2.35 -9.57 1.85
CA ASP A 112 2.93 -10.86 2.27
C ASP A 112 4.44 -10.74 2.54
N GLY A 113 5.11 -9.73 1.98
CA GLY A 113 6.51 -9.40 2.26
C GLY A 113 6.73 -8.59 3.54
N LEU A 114 5.67 -8.05 4.17
CA LEU A 114 5.74 -7.29 5.43
C LEU A 114 5.83 -8.19 6.69
N GLN A 115 6.24 -9.45 6.53
CA GLN A 115 6.48 -10.40 7.64
C GLN A 115 7.38 -9.83 8.74
#